data_AF-A0A4D7QNH6-F1
#
_entry.id   AF-A0A4D7QNH6-F1
#
_cell.length_a   1.000
_cell.length_b   1.000
_cell.length_c   1.000
_cell.angle_alpha   90.00
_cell.angle_beta   90.00
_cell.angle_gamma   90.00
#
_symmetry.space_group_name_H-M   'P 1'
#
loop_
_entity.id
_entity.type
_entity.pdbx_description
1 polymer ?
#
loop_
_entity_poly.entity_id
_entity_poly.type
_entity_poly.pdbx_seq_one_letter_code
_entity_poly.pdbx_strand_id
1 'polypeptide(L)'
;MTIDRRTLIAGLTGPALAASTLIAGEPAAAQQAGHPAPANPSLDEQKDMHDRHMDAMNKVLGQGLWGQEEIAMLLYPKFTALDLVAPHYFFACLFGAKVHLVTTETDLSPVPSDLGLAIQPTITMADAPANLDVLFVPGGTEGTLSVMQRADTMDWIRDRGSRAKHVTSVCTGSMILGRAGLLKGRRATSHWAVRPVLSDFGAIPVDARVVHDGNVLTGAGVTAGMDFAITLVELLRGKPYAQALMLQAEYAPAPPMLGGTAATTPADVTGMMGEMFAPLQTQFRALAPG
;
A
#
# COMPACT_ATOMS: atom_id res chain seq x y z
N MET A 1 5.25 -27.84 13.98
CA MET A 1 4.04 -28.22 13.23
C MET A 1 3.66 -27.02 12.40
N THR A 2 4.13 -27.01 11.16
CA THR A 2 4.20 -25.81 10.30
C THR A 2 2.87 -25.65 9.59
N ILE A 3 2.13 -24.58 9.91
CA ILE A 3 0.86 -24.25 9.25
C ILE A 3 1.21 -23.56 7.93
N ASP A 4 0.97 -24.27 6.82
CA ASP A 4 1.09 -23.72 5.47
C ASP A 4 -0.09 -22.76 5.21
N ARG A 5 0.23 -21.47 5.02
CA ARG A 5 -0.76 -20.41 4.76
C ARG A 5 -1.22 -20.34 3.30
N ARG A 6 -0.67 -21.16 2.38
CA ARG A 6 -1.10 -21.18 0.96
C ARG A 6 -2.42 -21.90 0.73
N THR A 7 -2.87 -22.72 1.67
CA THR A 7 -4.15 -23.45 1.59
C THR A 7 -5.38 -22.59 1.89
N LEU A 8 -5.20 -21.35 2.35
CA LEU A 8 -6.29 -20.44 2.74
C LEU A 8 -6.84 -19.57 1.59
N ILE A 9 -6.20 -19.57 0.42
CA ILE A 9 -6.66 -18.80 -0.76
C ILE A 9 -7.52 -19.65 -1.71
N ALA A 10 -7.54 -20.98 -1.55
CA ALA A 10 -8.36 -21.87 -2.38
C ALA A 10 -9.80 -22.10 -1.85
N GLY A 11 -10.19 -21.49 -0.71
CA GLY A 11 -11.41 -21.87 0.02
C GLY A 11 -12.58 -20.87 0.00
N LEU A 12 -12.51 -19.77 -0.76
CA LEU A 12 -13.49 -18.67 -0.67
C LEU A 12 -14.66 -18.74 -1.67
N THR A 13 -15.26 -19.92 -1.82
CA THR A 13 -16.62 -20.05 -2.36
C THR A 13 -17.38 -21.15 -1.59
N GLY A 14 -18.07 -20.78 -0.52
CA GLY A 14 -18.97 -21.69 0.21
C GLY A 14 -19.59 -21.01 1.45
N PRO A 15 -20.93 -21.12 1.68
CA PRO A 15 -21.66 -20.20 2.54
C PRO A 15 -21.78 -20.63 4.01
N ALA A 16 -21.89 -19.63 4.91
CA ALA A 16 -22.56 -19.64 6.23
C ALA A 16 -21.93 -20.55 7.33
N LEU A 17 -21.95 -20.25 8.64
CA LEU A 17 -22.93 -19.55 9.48
C LEU A 17 -22.26 -19.04 10.77
N ALA A 18 -22.82 -17.96 11.30
CA ALA A 18 -22.68 -17.55 12.69
C ALA A 18 -23.33 -18.57 13.64
N ALA A 19 -22.74 -18.75 14.82
CA ALA A 19 -23.40 -19.38 15.96
C ALA A 19 -23.31 -18.45 17.16
N SER A 20 -24.32 -17.59 17.29
CA SER A 20 -24.70 -16.92 18.52
C SER A 20 -25.27 -17.96 19.49
N THR A 21 -24.81 -17.95 20.73
CA THR A 21 -25.32 -18.82 21.80
C THR A 21 -26.79 -18.55 22.12
N LEU A 22 -27.59 -19.62 22.14
CA LEU A 22 -29.01 -19.68 22.48
C LEU A 22 -29.30 -19.34 23.95
N ILE A 23 -30.37 -18.57 24.17
CA ILE A 23 -31.25 -18.66 25.35
C ILE A 23 -32.58 -19.26 24.87
N ALA A 24 -33.10 -20.20 25.65
CA ALA A 24 -34.16 -21.14 25.32
C ALA A 24 -35.55 -20.51 25.05
N GLY A 25 -36.26 -21.07 24.06
CA GLY A 25 -37.70 -20.92 23.82
C GLY A 25 -38.16 -22.00 22.83
N GLU A 26 -39.26 -22.69 23.14
CA GLU A 26 -39.80 -23.89 22.46
C GLU A 26 -40.18 -23.67 20.96
N PRO A 27 -40.24 -24.74 20.14
CA PRO A 27 -40.24 -24.61 18.69
C PRO A 27 -41.64 -24.36 18.13
N ALA A 28 -41.79 -23.28 17.36
CA ALA A 28 -42.84 -23.18 16.36
C ALA A 28 -42.41 -23.96 15.11
N ALA A 29 -43.25 -24.90 14.68
CA ALA A 29 -43.04 -25.72 13.50
C ALA A 29 -42.88 -24.84 12.24
N ALA A 30 -41.64 -24.67 11.78
CA ALA A 30 -41.31 -24.20 10.45
C ALA A 30 -40.76 -25.37 9.64
N GLN A 31 -41.57 -25.85 8.71
CA GLN A 31 -41.22 -26.89 7.76
C GLN A 31 -40.18 -26.32 6.78
N GLN A 32 -38.89 -26.41 7.13
CA GLN A 32 -37.81 -26.10 6.20
C GLN A 32 -37.74 -27.21 5.15
N ALA A 33 -38.13 -26.88 3.92
CA ALA A 33 -37.80 -27.67 2.74
C ALA A 33 -36.28 -27.70 2.58
N GLY A 34 -35.63 -28.70 3.17
CA GLY A 34 -34.20 -28.93 3.05
C GLY A 34 -33.84 -29.28 1.62
N HIS A 35 -33.48 -28.29 0.81
CA HIS A 35 -32.60 -28.54 -0.32
C HIS A 35 -31.22 -28.87 0.29
N PRO A 36 -30.66 -30.06 0.06
CA PRO A 36 -29.29 -30.32 0.46
C PRO A 36 -28.39 -29.27 -0.20
N ALA A 37 -27.47 -28.70 0.57
CA ALA A 37 -26.44 -27.82 0.01
C ALA A 37 -25.77 -28.56 -1.16
N PRO A 38 -25.52 -27.90 -2.30
CA PRO A 38 -24.87 -28.55 -3.43
C PRO A 38 -23.58 -29.20 -2.95
N ALA A 39 -23.37 -30.46 -3.33
CA ALA A 39 -22.16 -31.19 -2.98
C ALA A 39 -20.94 -30.44 -3.54
N ASN A 40 -19.84 -30.43 -2.78
CA ASN A 40 -18.59 -29.87 -3.28
C ASN A 40 -18.18 -30.59 -4.57
N PRO A 41 -17.65 -29.86 -5.58
CA PRO A 41 -17.17 -30.49 -6.80
C PRO A 41 -16.10 -31.54 -6.49
N SER A 42 -16.06 -32.60 -7.30
CA SER A 42 -14.99 -33.60 -7.28
C SER A 42 -13.63 -32.97 -7.57
N LEU A 43 -12.54 -33.67 -7.24
CA LEU A 43 -11.18 -33.17 -7.50
C LEU A 43 -10.93 -32.91 -9.00
N ASP A 44 -11.48 -33.75 -9.87
CA ASP A 44 -11.37 -33.57 -11.33
C ASP A 44 -12.14 -32.34 -11.78
N GLU A 45 -13.35 -32.11 -11.27
CA GLU A 45 -14.12 -30.90 -11.55
C GLU A 45 -13.42 -29.64 -11.03
N GLN A 46 -12.80 -29.69 -9.85
CA GLN A 46 -12.00 -28.58 -9.31
C GLN A 46 -10.80 -28.28 -10.21
N LYS A 47 -10.11 -29.31 -10.70
CA LYS A 47 -8.98 -29.16 -11.62
C LYS A 47 -9.43 -28.55 -12.96
N ASP A 48 -10.52 -29.04 -13.54
CA ASP A 48 -11.06 -28.51 -14.80
C ASP A 48 -11.58 -27.07 -14.66
N MET A 49 -12.12 -26.71 -13.50
CA MET A 49 -12.47 -25.32 -13.17
C MET A 49 -11.22 -24.44 -13.07
N HIS A 50 -10.17 -24.93 -12.42
CA HIS A 50 -8.89 -24.22 -12.31
C HIS A 50 -8.25 -23.98 -13.68
N ASP A 51 -8.14 -25.02 -14.51
CA ASP A 51 -7.50 -24.93 -15.83
C ASP A 51 -8.25 -23.96 -16.74
N ARG A 52 -9.59 -24.04 -16.79
CA ARG A 52 -10.41 -23.08 -17.55
C ARG A 52 -10.26 -21.65 -17.05
N HIS A 53 -10.14 -21.46 -15.75
CA HIS A 53 -9.91 -20.13 -15.18
C HIS A 53 -8.54 -19.59 -15.58
N MET A 54 -7.49 -20.40 -15.48
CA MET A 54 -6.14 -20.02 -15.87
C MET A 54 -6.03 -19.69 -17.36
N ASP A 55 -6.71 -20.44 -18.23
CA ASP A 55 -6.80 -20.13 -19.67
C ASP A 55 -7.48 -18.78 -19.92
N ALA A 56 -8.58 -18.50 -19.22
CA ALA A 56 -9.27 -17.21 -19.30
C ALA A 56 -8.38 -16.06 -18.82
N MET A 57 -7.65 -16.24 -17.71
CA MET A 57 -6.68 -15.26 -17.21
C MET A 57 -5.56 -15.01 -18.21
N ASN A 58 -4.95 -16.06 -18.75
CA ASN A 58 -3.89 -15.97 -19.76
C ASN A 58 -4.37 -15.23 -21.02
N LYS A 59 -5.62 -15.44 -21.45
CA LYS A 59 -6.20 -14.76 -22.61
C LYS A 59 -6.32 -13.24 -22.42
N VAL A 60 -6.60 -12.78 -21.19
CA VAL A 60 -6.82 -11.36 -20.89
C VAL A 60 -5.54 -10.67 -20.43
N LEU A 61 -4.77 -11.30 -19.55
CA LEU A 61 -3.59 -10.73 -18.89
C LEU A 61 -2.29 -11.04 -19.65
N GLY A 62 -2.27 -12.11 -20.46
CA GLY A 62 -1.14 -12.46 -21.32
C GLY A 62 0.19 -12.55 -20.57
N GLN A 63 1.22 -11.92 -21.15
CA GLN A 63 2.56 -11.88 -20.56
C GLN A 63 2.62 -11.13 -19.21
N GLY A 64 1.62 -10.31 -18.88
CA GLY A 64 1.54 -9.60 -17.59
C GLY A 64 0.97 -10.46 -16.45
N LEU A 65 0.57 -11.70 -16.70
CA LEU A 65 -0.01 -12.55 -15.65
C LEU A 65 0.99 -12.87 -14.54
N TRP A 66 2.25 -13.15 -14.89
CA TRP A 66 3.30 -13.54 -13.94
C TRP A 66 4.50 -12.61 -14.05
N GLY A 67 5.20 -12.44 -12.93
CA GLY A 67 6.54 -11.85 -12.93
C GLY A 67 7.28 -12.16 -11.66
N GLN A 68 8.32 -11.39 -11.38
CA GLN A 68 9.35 -11.73 -10.39
C GLN A 68 9.87 -10.48 -9.66
N GLU A 69 9.01 -9.49 -9.47
CA GLU A 69 9.40 -8.19 -8.91
C GLU A 69 9.88 -8.35 -7.48
N GLU A 70 10.99 -7.72 -7.15
CA GLU A 70 11.45 -7.52 -5.78
C GLU A 70 10.98 -6.13 -5.30
N ILE A 71 9.97 -6.11 -4.43
CA ILE A 71 9.30 -4.89 -3.92
C ILE A 71 9.69 -4.71 -2.46
N ALA A 72 10.46 -3.66 -2.14
CA ALA A 72 10.74 -3.29 -0.76
C ALA A 72 9.82 -2.16 -0.30
N MET A 73 9.05 -2.40 0.75
CA MET A 73 8.23 -1.41 1.42
C MET A 73 8.83 -1.12 2.80
N LEU A 74 9.30 0.11 3.00
CA LEU A 74 9.91 0.51 4.26
C LEU A 74 8.88 0.53 5.38
N LEU A 75 9.25 -0.01 6.55
CA LEU A 75 8.42 -0.08 7.74
C LEU A 75 9.23 0.48 8.92
N TYR A 76 8.71 1.52 9.57
CA TYR A 76 9.40 2.21 10.64
C TYR A 76 8.41 2.66 11.73
N PRO A 77 8.84 2.81 13.01
CA PRO A 77 7.94 3.21 14.08
C PRO A 77 7.20 4.52 13.79
N LYS A 78 5.92 4.59 14.18
CA LYS A 78 5.05 5.76 14.01
C LYS A 78 4.82 6.19 12.54
N PHE A 79 4.97 5.27 11.59
CA PHE A 79 4.45 5.44 10.24
C PHE A 79 2.92 5.50 10.25
N THR A 80 2.30 6.12 9.24
CA THR A 80 0.85 6.03 9.05
C THR A 80 0.49 4.70 8.41
N ALA A 81 -0.26 3.85 9.11
CA ALA A 81 -0.51 2.47 8.67
C ALA A 81 -1.17 2.38 7.28
N LEU A 82 -2.13 3.26 7.00
CA LEU A 82 -2.87 3.24 5.73
C LEU A 82 -1.98 3.57 4.53
N ASP A 83 -0.93 4.39 4.71
CA ASP A 83 0.04 4.70 3.64
C ASP A 83 0.76 3.45 3.16
N LEU A 84 0.98 2.47 4.03
CA LEU A 84 1.61 1.19 3.71
C LEU A 84 0.59 0.13 3.27
N VAL A 85 -0.48 -0.04 4.05
CA VAL A 85 -1.45 -1.13 3.87
C VAL A 85 -2.20 -1.01 2.55
N ALA A 86 -2.55 0.22 2.13
CA ALA A 86 -3.26 0.43 0.87
C ALA A 86 -2.44 -0.05 -0.35
N PRO A 87 -1.19 0.41 -0.57
CA PRO A 87 -0.35 -0.15 -1.64
C PRO A 87 0.00 -1.62 -1.46
N HIS A 88 0.23 -2.07 -0.21
CA HIS A 88 0.59 -3.46 0.06
C HIS A 88 -0.47 -4.44 -0.45
N TYR A 89 -1.77 -4.12 -0.30
CA TYR A 89 -2.85 -4.95 -0.85
C TYR A 89 -2.63 -5.25 -2.34
N PHE A 90 -2.42 -4.22 -3.15
CA PHE A 90 -2.24 -4.38 -4.59
C PHE A 90 -0.93 -5.11 -4.93
N PHE A 91 0.16 -4.79 -4.24
CA PHE A 91 1.46 -5.42 -4.50
C PHE A 91 1.47 -6.90 -4.12
N ALA A 92 0.82 -7.28 -3.01
CA ALA A 92 0.70 -8.67 -2.60
C ALA A 92 -0.17 -9.51 -3.54
N CYS A 93 -1.03 -8.87 -4.35
CA CYS A 93 -1.83 -9.51 -5.38
C CYS A 93 -1.12 -9.63 -6.75
N LEU A 94 0.14 -9.18 -6.87
CA LEU A 94 0.94 -9.38 -8.07
C LEU A 94 1.50 -10.81 -8.08
N PHE A 95 1.04 -11.63 -9.02
CA PHE A 95 1.46 -13.02 -9.10
C PHE A 95 2.96 -13.13 -9.40
N GLY A 96 3.66 -13.89 -8.55
CA GLY A 96 5.10 -14.13 -8.61
C GLY A 96 5.99 -13.03 -8.04
N ALA A 97 5.43 -11.85 -7.73
CA ALA A 97 6.18 -10.78 -7.05
C ALA A 97 6.51 -11.19 -5.60
N LYS A 98 7.61 -10.64 -5.08
CA LYS A 98 8.00 -10.74 -3.67
C LYS A 98 7.90 -9.37 -3.02
N VAL A 99 7.03 -9.26 -2.03
CA VAL A 99 6.85 -8.05 -1.24
C VAL A 99 7.56 -8.21 0.10
N HIS A 100 8.49 -7.29 0.37
CA HIS A 100 9.27 -7.23 1.59
C HIS A 100 8.80 -6.05 2.45
N LEU A 101 8.36 -6.33 3.66
CA LEU A 101 8.15 -5.31 4.69
C LEU A 101 9.48 -5.13 5.44
N VAL A 102 10.27 -4.14 4.98
CA VAL A 102 11.64 -3.91 5.40
C VAL A 102 11.66 -3.01 6.64
N THR A 103 11.99 -3.56 7.81
CA THR A 103 12.04 -2.78 9.05
C THR A 103 13.31 -1.95 9.19
N THR A 104 13.19 -0.74 9.71
CA THR A 104 14.33 0.11 10.14
C THR A 104 14.92 -0.29 11.49
N GLU A 105 14.23 -1.18 12.20
CA GLU A 105 14.68 -1.71 13.49
C GLU A 105 15.65 -2.88 13.31
N THR A 106 16.34 -3.25 14.38
CA THR A 106 17.41 -4.28 14.35
C THR A 106 16.88 -5.71 14.30
N ASP A 107 15.60 -5.91 14.58
CA ASP A 107 14.95 -7.21 14.60
C ASP A 107 13.56 -7.15 13.96
N LEU A 108 12.92 -8.32 13.87
CA LEU A 108 11.59 -8.48 13.27
C LEU A 108 10.47 -8.32 14.31
N SER A 109 10.67 -7.56 15.39
CA SER A 109 9.57 -7.27 16.31
C SER A 109 8.47 -6.46 15.59
N PRO A 110 7.18 -6.63 15.96
CA PRO A 110 6.10 -5.83 15.39
C PRO A 110 6.36 -4.33 15.54
N VAL A 111 6.25 -3.60 14.43
CA VAL A 111 6.51 -2.16 14.36
C VAL A 111 5.19 -1.39 14.51
N PRO A 112 5.00 -0.59 15.58
CA PRO A 112 3.76 0.15 15.80
C PRO A 112 3.65 1.37 14.87
N SER A 113 2.48 1.53 14.24
CA SER A 113 2.09 2.75 13.52
C SER A 113 1.71 3.89 14.47
N ASP A 114 1.52 5.09 13.92
CA ASP A 114 1.12 6.30 14.64
C ASP A 114 -0.20 6.16 15.42
N LEU A 115 -1.12 5.31 14.94
CA LEU A 115 -2.41 5.03 15.56
C LEU A 115 -2.48 3.66 16.24
N GLY A 116 -1.33 3.03 16.51
CA GLY A 116 -1.23 1.83 17.37
C GLY A 116 -1.43 0.49 16.67
N LEU A 117 -1.76 0.45 15.38
CA LEU A 117 -1.71 -0.80 14.60
C LEU A 117 -0.25 -1.22 14.41
N ALA A 118 0.14 -2.38 14.94
CA ALA A 118 1.49 -2.91 14.75
C ALA A 118 1.55 -3.89 13.58
N ILE A 119 2.58 -3.74 12.74
CA ILE A 119 2.81 -4.61 11.58
C ILE A 119 4.08 -5.43 11.79
N GLN A 120 3.97 -6.74 11.54
CA GLN A 120 5.08 -7.68 11.57
C GLN A 120 5.97 -7.47 10.33
N PRO A 121 7.26 -7.10 10.48
CA PRO A 121 8.20 -7.04 9.36
C PRO A 121 8.49 -8.44 8.81
N THR A 122 8.90 -8.50 7.55
CA THR A 122 9.34 -9.75 6.91
C THR A 122 10.85 -9.86 6.81
N ILE A 123 11.57 -8.73 6.83
CA ILE A 123 13.02 -8.67 6.63
C ILE A 123 13.61 -7.39 7.22
N THR A 124 14.90 -7.43 7.58
CA THR A 124 15.65 -6.25 8.05
C THR A 124 16.25 -5.47 6.87
N MET A 125 16.66 -4.22 7.10
CA MET A 125 17.43 -3.46 6.09
C MET A 125 18.73 -4.19 5.67
N ALA A 126 19.39 -4.90 6.59
CA ALA A 126 20.64 -5.60 6.32
C ALA A 126 20.45 -6.77 5.34
N ASP A 127 19.33 -7.48 5.46
CA ASP A 127 19.05 -8.69 4.68
C ASP A 127 18.27 -8.39 3.39
N ALA A 128 17.69 -7.19 3.25
CA ALA A 128 16.89 -6.82 2.10
C ALA A 128 17.69 -6.79 0.78
N PRO A 129 17.11 -7.25 -0.35
CA PRO A 129 17.80 -7.34 -1.63
C PRO A 129 18.47 -6.01 -2.04
N ALA A 130 19.66 -6.12 -2.65
CA ALA A 130 20.41 -4.95 -3.11
C ALA A 130 19.77 -4.28 -4.35
N ASN A 131 19.16 -5.09 -5.23
CA ASN A 131 18.46 -4.63 -6.43
C ASN A 131 16.96 -4.83 -6.23
N LEU A 132 16.19 -3.80 -6.56
CA LEU A 132 14.74 -3.78 -6.37
C LEU A 132 14.07 -3.34 -7.68
N ASP A 133 12.91 -3.91 -7.96
CA ASP A 133 12.02 -3.37 -8.98
C ASP A 133 11.29 -2.15 -8.42
N VAL A 134 10.88 -2.20 -7.15
CA VAL A 134 10.19 -1.11 -6.47
C VAL A 134 10.80 -0.86 -5.10
N LEU A 135 11.24 0.37 -4.87
CA LEU A 135 11.46 0.91 -3.53
C LEU A 135 10.25 1.77 -3.15
N PHE A 136 9.59 1.45 -2.04
CA PHE A 136 8.41 2.14 -1.55
C PHE A 136 8.61 2.67 -0.12
N VAL A 137 8.27 3.94 0.09
CA VAL A 137 8.36 4.61 1.39
C VAL A 137 6.98 5.17 1.80
N PRO A 138 6.37 4.70 2.90
CA PRO A 138 5.13 5.29 3.43
C PRO A 138 5.41 6.65 4.10
N GLY A 139 4.36 7.35 4.52
CA GLY A 139 4.45 8.58 5.29
C GLY A 139 4.16 8.41 6.78
N GLY A 140 3.71 9.51 7.38
CA GLY A 140 3.62 9.71 8.82
C GLY A 140 3.95 11.16 9.21
N THR A 141 3.97 11.42 10.50
CA THR A 141 4.35 12.73 11.06
C THR A 141 5.65 12.58 11.84
N GLU A 142 5.57 12.29 13.13
CA GLU A 142 6.72 12.11 14.03
C GLU A 142 7.63 10.95 13.56
N GLY A 143 7.04 9.85 13.08
CA GLY A 143 7.81 8.72 12.55
C GLY A 143 8.65 9.10 11.33
N THR A 144 8.07 9.84 10.39
CA THR A 144 8.78 10.33 9.19
C THR A 144 9.91 11.28 9.56
N LEU A 145 9.65 12.25 10.45
CA LEU A 145 10.68 13.18 10.96
C LEU A 145 11.81 12.43 11.69
N SER A 146 11.48 11.41 12.47
CA SER A 146 12.46 10.63 13.23
C SER A 146 13.36 9.81 12.31
N VAL A 147 12.77 9.14 11.31
CA VAL A 147 13.51 8.35 10.32
C VAL A 147 14.40 9.23 9.43
N MET A 148 13.96 10.44 9.06
CA MET A 148 14.80 11.36 8.27
C MET A 148 16.09 11.79 8.97
N GLN A 149 16.17 11.67 10.29
CA GLN A 149 17.37 11.96 11.09
C GLN A 149 18.34 10.78 11.18
N ARG A 150 17.91 9.57 10.77
CA ARG A 150 18.70 8.35 10.82
C ARG A 150 19.60 8.22 9.60
N ALA A 151 20.91 8.41 9.79
CA ALA A 151 21.90 8.32 8.72
C ALA A 151 21.92 6.94 8.05
N ASP A 152 21.87 5.86 8.85
CA ASP A 152 21.82 4.48 8.37
C ASP A 152 20.62 4.23 7.45
N THR A 153 19.45 4.75 7.80
CA THR A 153 18.25 4.61 6.97
C THR A 153 18.33 5.46 5.70
N MET A 154 18.82 6.71 5.78
CA MET A 154 18.96 7.56 4.58
C MET A 154 19.98 6.99 3.59
N ASP A 155 21.07 6.41 4.08
CA ASP A 155 22.09 5.77 3.26
C ASP A 155 21.55 4.50 2.61
N TRP A 156 20.80 3.68 3.35
CA TRP A 156 20.14 2.50 2.79
C TRP A 156 19.14 2.88 1.68
N ILE A 157 18.29 3.89 1.91
CA ILE A 157 17.31 4.36 0.92
C ILE A 157 18.00 4.92 -0.32
N ARG A 158 19.07 5.72 -0.14
CA ARG A 158 19.86 6.28 -1.24
C ARG A 158 20.49 5.16 -2.08
N ASP A 159 21.10 4.19 -1.41
CA ASP A 159 21.75 3.04 -2.04
C ASP A 159 20.75 2.21 -2.86
N ARG A 160 19.66 1.73 -2.25
CA ARG A 160 18.63 0.96 -2.95
C ARG A 160 17.94 1.77 -4.05
N GLY A 161 17.60 3.03 -3.76
CA GLY A 161 16.92 3.93 -4.69
C GLY A 161 17.75 4.27 -5.92
N SER A 162 19.08 4.27 -5.83
CA SER A 162 19.98 4.48 -6.97
C SER A 162 19.92 3.38 -8.03
N ARG A 163 19.44 2.18 -7.67
CA ARG A 163 19.34 1.01 -8.54
C ARG A 163 17.91 0.55 -8.80
N ALA A 164 16.94 1.08 -8.04
CA ALA A 164 15.55 0.66 -8.17
C ALA A 164 14.95 1.09 -9.51
N LYS A 165 14.18 0.19 -10.16
CA LYS A 165 13.47 0.53 -11.40
C LYS A 165 12.37 1.57 -11.16
N HIS A 166 11.74 1.54 -9.98
CA HIS A 166 10.80 2.55 -9.52
C HIS A 166 11.14 2.99 -8.09
N VAL A 167 11.33 4.30 -7.89
CA VAL A 167 11.51 4.94 -6.60
C VAL A 167 10.19 5.61 -6.23
N THR A 168 9.56 5.15 -5.15
CA THR A 168 8.16 5.46 -4.89
C THR A 168 7.85 5.79 -3.45
N SER A 169 6.80 6.57 -3.24
CA SER A 169 6.33 6.91 -1.90
C SER A 169 4.87 7.34 -1.89
N VAL A 170 4.24 7.29 -0.72
CA VAL A 170 2.94 7.90 -0.45
C VAL A 170 3.09 8.94 0.64
N CYS A 171 2.25 9.98 0.60
CA CYS A 171 2.13 10.99 1.65
C CYS A 171 3.48 11.67 1.91
N THR A 172 3.88 11.82 3.17
CA THR A 172 5.15 12.41 3.59
C THR A 172 6.36 11.52 3.35
N GLY A 173 6.20 10.29 2.86
CA GLY A 173 7.31 9.43 2.45
C GLY A 173 8.17 10.04 1.34
N SER A 174 7.58 10.93 0.55
CA SER A 174 8.31 11.77 -0.43
C SER A 174 9.35 12.69 0.22
N MET A 175 9.16 13.13 1.47
CA MET A 175 10.16 13.90 2.22
C MET A 175 11.39 13.05 2.55
N ILE A 176 11.19 11.77 2.89
CA ILE A 176 12.29 10.81 3.10
C ILE A 176 13.07 10.62 1.80
N LEU A 177 12.40 10.42 0.67
CA LEU A 177 13.05 10.32 -0.64
C LEU A 177 13.83 11.60 -1.00
N GLY A 178 13.24 12.76 -0.70
CA GLY A 178 13.89 14.07 -0.86
C GLY A 178 15.16 14.19 -0.02
N ARG A 179 15.11 13.80 1.25
CA ARG A 179 16.26 13.78 2.17
C ARG A 179 17.35 12.81 1.71
N ALA A 180 16.96 11.65 1.18
CA ALA A 180 17.87 10.70 0.54
C ALA A 180 18.42 11.21 -0.81
N GLY A 181 18.02 12.41 -1.27
CA GLY A 181 18.50 13.05 -2.50
C GLY A 181 17.94 12.45 -3.79
N LEU A 182 16.90 11.62 -3.71
CA LEU A 182 16.33 10.89 -4.85
C LEU A 182 15.33 11.73 -5.67
N LEU A 183 14.93 12.90 -5.15
CA LEU A 183 13.94 13.77 -5.79
C LEU A 183 14.52 15.05 -6.40
N LYS A 184 15.86 15.22 -6.42
CA LYS A 184 16.50 16.42 -6.98
C LYS A 184 16.13 16.60 -8.46
N GLY A 185 15.51 17.73 -8.79
CA GLY A 185 15.04 18.09 -10.13
C GLY A 185 13.82 17.32 -10.62
N ARG A 186 13.18 16.50 -9.76
CA ARG A 186 12.05 15.64 -10.15
C ARG A 186 10.72 16.24 -9.72
N ARG A 187 9.69 16.07 -10.53
CA ARG A 187 8.31 16.38 -10.16
C ARG A 187 7.83 15.35 -9.14
N ALA A 188 7.28 15.83 -8.02
CA ALA A 188 6.76 14.96 -6.97
C ALA A 188 5.56 15.60 -6.25
N THR A 189 4.70 14.77 -5.69
CA THR A 189 3.64 15.18 -4.75
C THR A 189 3.92 14.65 -3.34
N SER A 190 3.15 15.12 -2.37
CA SER A 190 3.23 14.71 -0.97
C SER A 190 1.86 14.91 -0.31
N HIS A 191 1.78 14.73 1.01
CA HIS A 191 0.63 15.20 1.77
C HIS A 191 0.41 16.70 1.56
N TRP A 192 -0.84 17.13 1.35
CA TRP A 192 -1.19 18.51 0.95
C TRP A 192 -0.56 19.57 1.87
N ALA A 193 -0.52 19.30 3.18
CA ALA A 193 -0.04 20.25 4.17
C ALA A 193 1.47 20.51 4.10
N VAL A 194 2.25 19.58 3.55
CA VAL A 194 3.73 19.70 3.50
C VAL A 194 4.28 19.67 2.08
N ARG A 195 3.45 19.39 1.07
CA ARG A 195 3.86 19.36 -0.34
C ARG A 195 4.67 20.59 -0.78
N PRO A 196 4.34 21.85 -0.38
CA PRO A 196 5.18 23.00 -0.73
C PRO A 196 6.63 22.90 -0.22
N VAL A 197 6.88 22.14 0.86
CA VAL A 197 8.21 21.94 1.44
C VAL A 197 9.11 21.04 0.58
N LEU A 198 8.55 20.29 -0.39
CA LEU A 198 9.34 19.45 -1.30
C LEU A 198 10.39 20.25 -2.09
N SER A 199 10.15 21.54 -2.35
CA SER A 199 11.13 22.42 -3.01
C SER A 199 12.44 22.52 -2.27
N ASP A 200 12.39 22.48 -0.93
CA ASP A 200 13.56 22.60 -0.06
C ASP A 200 14.44 21.34 -0.14
N PHE A 201 13.87 20.23 -0.63
CA PHE A 201 14.58 18.99 -0.94
C PHE A 201 14.98 18.88 -2.43
N GLY A 202 14.85 19.97 -3.19
CA GLY A 202 15.22 20.06 -4.60
C GLY A 202 14.22 19.43 -5.56
N ALA A 203 13.04 19.00 -5.10
CA ALA A 203 11.98 18.51 -5.96
C ALA A 203 11.13 19.67 -6.52
N ILE A 204 10.35 19.39 -7.57
CA ILE A 204 9.35 20.32 -8.13
C ILE A 204 7.99 19.88 -7.59
N PRO A 205 7.39 20.60 -6.63
CA PRO A 205 6.11 20.20 -6.03
C PRO A 205 4.97 20.28 -7.06
N VAL A 206 4.17 19.22 -7.16
CA VAL A 206 3.00 19.16 -8.06
C VAL A 206 1.75 18.80 -7.28
N ASP A 207 0.72 19.64 -7.38
CA ASP A 207 -0.60 19.36 -6.80
C ASP A 207 -1.39 18.37 -7.66
N ALA A 208 -1.04 17.10 -7.51
CA ALA A 208 -1.78 15.99 -8.10
C ALA A 208 -1.84 14.83 -7.11
N ARG A 209 -2.85 13.99 -7.26
CA ARG A 209 -3.07 12.82 -6.40
C ARG A 209 -1.98 11.76 -6.58
N VAL A 210 -1.50 11.58 -7.81
CA VAL A 210 -0.36 10.74 -8.18
C VAL A 210 0.50 11.51 -9.20
N VAL A 211 1.82 11.48 -9.04
CA VAL A 211 2.78 12.13 -9.94
C VAL A 211 3.81 11.10 -10.40
N HIS A 212 3.90 10.92 -11.71
CA HIS A 212 4.89 10.07 -12.37
C HIS A 212 5.87 10.96 -13.15
N ASP A 213 7.17 10.83 -12.86
CA ASP A 213 8.26 11.52 -13.54
C ASP A 213 9.41 10.52 -13.66
N GLY A 214 9.75 10.07 -14.87
CA GLY A 214 10.79 9.07 -15.09
C GLY A 214 10.59 7.80 -14.25
N ASN A 215 11.60 7.39 -13.48
CA ASN A 215 11.49 6.28 -12.53
C ASN A 215 10.86 6.64 -11.17
N VAL A 216 10.42 7.88 -10.94
CA VAL A 216 9.84 8.33 -9.67
C VAL A 216 8.32 8.36 -9.78
N LEU A 217 7.64 7.71 -8.84
CA LEU A 217 6.19 7.72 -8.73
C LEU A 217 5.78 8.05 -7.29
N THR A 218 5.11 9.17 -7.08
CA THR A 218 4.70 9.64 -5.74
C THR A 218 3.18 9.79 -5.65
N GLY A 219 2.59 9.28 -4.57
CA GLY A 219 1.21 9.49 -4.19
C GLY A 219 1.07 10.60 -3.16
N ALA A 220 -0.04 11.34 -3.21
CA ALA A 220 -0.37 12.39 -2.24
C ALA A 220 -0.74 11.80 -0.86
N GLY A 221 -1.54 12.51 -0.07
CA GLY A 221 -1.88 12.09 1.30
C GLY A 221 -2.66 10.77 1.38
N VAL A 222 -2.18 9.88 2.27
CA VAL A 222 -2.89 8.75 2.86
C VAL A 222 -3.62 7.84 1.87
N THR A 223 -4.90 8.12 1.57
CA THR A 223 -5.72 7.29 0.69
C THR A 223 -5.26 7.33 -0.77
N ALA A 224 -4.45 8.32 -1.14
CA ALA A 224 -3.81 8.36 -2.45
C ALA A 224 -2.93 7.12 -2.72
N GLY A 225 -2.54 6.37 -1.66
CA GLY A 225 -1.85 5.09 -1.79
C GLY A 225 -2.61 4.05 -2.63
N MET A 226 -3.95 4.07 -2.62
CA MET A 226 -4.76 3.17 -3.46
C MET A 226 -4.56 3.50 -4.95
N ASP A 227 -4.77 4.75 -5.35
CA ASP A 227 -4.63 5.20 -6.75
C ASP A 227 -3.19 5.12 -7.25
N PHE A 228 -2.22 5.43 -6.37
CA PHE A 228 -0.80 5.26 -6.62
C PHE A 228 -0.48 3.80 -6.94
N ALA A 229 -0.98 2.86 -6.14
CA ALA A 229 -0.69 1.45 -6.32
C ALA A 229 -1.33 0.90 -7.60
N ILE A 230 -2.56 1.30 -7.93
CA ILE A 230 -3.20 0.98 -9.21
C ILE A 230 -2.35 1.48 -10.38
N THR A 231 -1.87 2.73 -10.30
CA THR A 231 -0.98 3.31 -11.32
C THR A 231 0.32 2.50 -11.46
N LEU A 232 0.93 2.10 -10.35
CA LEU A 232 2.16 1.30 -10.39
C LEU A 232 1.91 -0.11 -10.94
N VAL A 233 0.80 -0.76 -10.58
CA VAL A 233 0.41 -2.06 -11.14
C VAL A 233 0.21 -1.95 -12.65
N GLU A 234 -0.41 -0.88 -13.16
CA GLU A 234 -0.53 -0.66 -14.60
C GLU A 234 0.85 -0.53 -15.27
N LEU A 235 1.80 0.18 -14.65
CA LEU A 235 3.16 0.29 -15.17
C LEU A 235 3.90 -1.06 -15.20
N LEU A 236 3.69 -1.91 -14.19
CA LEU A 236 4.38 -3.20 -14.06
C LEU A 236 3.74 -4.32 -14.88
N ARG A 237 2.40 -4.35 -14.96
CA ARG A 237 1.61 -5.48 -15.49
C ARG A 237 0.65 -5.12 -16.61
N GLY A 238 0.55 -3.84 -16.94
CA GLY A 238 -0.40 -3.34 -17.91
C GLY A 238 -1.81 -3.16 -17.33
N LYS A 239 -2.61 -2.41 -18.09
CA LYS A 239 -3.95 -1.97 -17.72
C LYS A 239 -4.92 -3.11 -17.36
N PRO A 240 -4.99 -4.25 -18.08
CA PRO A 240 -5.92 -5.32 -17.73
C PRO A 240 -5.70 -5.90 -16.33
N TYR A 241 -4.44 -6.03 -15.89
CA TYR A 241 -4.13 -6.53 -14.55
C TYR A 241 -4.54 -5.52 -13.48
N ALA A 242 -4.24 -4.24 -13.70
CA ALA A 242 -4.68 -3.16 -12.79
C ALA A 242 -6.21 -3.13 -12.65
N GLN A 243 -6.95 -3.25 -13.75
CA GLN A 243 -8.41 -3.33 -13.76
C GLN A 243 -8.94 -4.56 -13.01
N ALA A 244 -8.29 -5.71 -13.17
CA ALA A 244 -8.64 -6.92 -12.44
C ALA A 244 -8.48 -6.74 -10.93
N LEU A 245 -7.38 -6.13 -10.47
CA LEU A 245 -7.19 -5.84 -9.04
C LEU A 245 -8.15 -4.77 -8.52
N MET A 246 -8.47 -3.75 -9.31
CA MET A 246 -9.51 -2.78 -8.95
C MET A 246 -10.86 -3.46 -8.74
N LEU A 247 -11.24 -4.38 -9.64
CA LEU A 247 -12.48 -5.15 -9.51
C LEU A 247 -12.44 -6.10 -8.32
N GLN A 248 -11.33 -6.80 -8.10
CA GLN A 248 -11.15 -7.71 -6.96
C GLN A 248 -11.26 -6.98 -5.61
N ALA A 249 -10.78 -5.73 -5.55
CA ALA A 249 -10.88 -4.88 -4.37
C ALA A 249 -12.25 -4.20 -4.22
N GLU A 250 -13.12 -4.29 -5.23
CA GLU A 250 -14.29 -3.43 -5.39
C GLU A 250 -13.95 -1.95 -5.20
N TYR A 251 -12.82 -1.51 -5.77
CA TYR A 251 -12.34 -0.13 -5.62
C TYR A 251 -13.18 0.83 -6.47
N ALA A 252 -14.35 1.18 -5.96
CA ALA A 252 -15.31 2.13 -6.50
C ALA A 252 -15.72 3.14 -5.41
N PRO A 253 -14.80 4.02 -4.96
CA PRO A 253 -15.04 4.87 -3.81
C PRO A 253 -16.15 5.90 -4.09
N ALA A 254 -17.10 6.01 -3.15
CA ALA A 254 -18.14 7.03 -3.14
C ALA A 254 -18.17 7.70 -1.75
N PRO A 255 -17.30 8.70 -1.50
CA PRO A 255 -17.27 9.39 -0.21
C PRO A 255 -18.65 9.96 0.16
N PRO A 256 -19.11 9.84 1.42
CA PRO A 256 -20.46 10.22 1.82
C PRO A 256 -20.68 11.74 1.91
N MET A 257 -19.61 12.54 1.79
CA MET A 257 -19.66 14.00 1.82
C MET A 257 -18.57 14.60 0.93
N LEU A 258 -18.81 15.82 0.44
CA LEU A 258 -17.81 16.58 -0.31
C LEU A 258 -16.68 17.03 0.65
N GLY A 259 -15.44 16.80 0.23
CA GLY A 259 -14.24 17.18 0.99
C GLY A 259 -13.03 16.39 0.53
N GLY A 260 -11.98 16.35 1.36
CA GLY A 260 -10.78 15.54 1.13
C GLY A 260 -9.69 16.21 0.31
N THR A 261 -9.92 17.43 -0.18
CA THR A 261 -8.90 18.31 -0.77
C THR A 261 -9.12 19.73 -0.27
N ALA A 262 -8.08 20.57 -0.27
CA ALA A 262 -8.22 21.98 0.07
C ALA A 262 -9.19 22.73 -0.87
N ALA A 263 -9.38 22.25 -2.10
CA ALA A 263 -10.29 22.86 -3.07
C ALA A 263 -11.77 22.49 -2.86
N THR A 264 -12.04 21.35 -2.21
CA THR A 264 -13.40 20.82 -2.01
C THR A 264 -13.87 20.89 -0.55
N THR A 265 -12.98 21.20 0.38
CA THR A 265 -13.28 21.37 1.81
C THR A 265 -13.57 22.85 2.12
N PRO A 266 -14.57 23.17 2.97
CA PRO A 266 -14.85 24.54 3.41
C PRO A 266 -13.61 25.31 3.89
N ALA A 267 -13.57 26.61 3.62
CA ALA A 267 -12.36 27.42 3.83
C ALA A 267 -11.97 27.55 5.31
N ASP A 268 -12.95 27.62 6.21
CA ASP A 268 -12.75 27.63 7.67
C ASP A 268 -12.14 26.32 8.17
N VAL A 269 -12.65 25.18 7.70
CA VAL A 269 -12.10 23.85 8.01
C VAL A 269 -10.69 23.70 7.43
N THR A 270 -10.48 24.11 6.18
CA THR A 270 -9.16 24.06 5.53
C THR A 270 -8.15 24.95 6.25
N GLY A 271 -8.55 26.16 6.67
CA GLY A 271 -7.72 27.08 7.43
C GLY A 271 -7.31 26.50 8.78
N MET A 272 -8.27 26.02 9.57
CA MET A 272 -8.02 25.38 10.87
C MET A 272 -7.08 24.17 10.73
N MET A 273 -7.31 23.30 9.75
CA MET A 273 -6.44 22.15 9.49
C MET A 273 -5.04 22.60 9.04
N GLY A 274 -4.93 23.70 8.28
CA GLY A 274 -3.66 24.29 7.88
C GLY A 274 -2.84 24.77 9.07
N GLU A 275 -3.46 25.47 10.02
CA GLU A 275 -2.83 25.92 11.26
C GLU A 275 -2.35 24.73 12.11
N MET A 276 -3.16 23.67 12.21
CA MET A 276 -2.79 22.45 12.92
C MET A 276 -1.52 21.81 12.36
N PHE A 277 -1.30 21.84 11.04
CA PHE A 277 -0.12 21.27 10.39
C PHE A 277 1.04 22.24 10.16
N ALA A 278 0.88 23.53 10.48
CA ALA A 278 1.94 24.53 10.30
C ALA A 278 3.25 24.17 11.03
N PRO A 279 3.24 23.64 12.29
CA PRO A 279 4.48 23.22 12.96
C PRO A 279 5.21 22.10 12.22
N LEU A 280 4.46 21.17 11.62
CA LEU A 280 5.03 20.04 10.87
C LEU A 280 5.80 20.52 9.63
N GLN A 281 5.32 21.56 8.95
CA GLN A 281 6.05 22.17 7.83
C GLN A 281 7.42 22.69 8.29
N THR A 282 7.46 23.44 9.39
CA THR A 282 8.70 23.98 9.96
C THR A 282 9.69 22.87 10.32
N GLN A 283 9.20 21.77 10.90
CA GLN A 283 10.03 20.62 11.25
C GLN A 283 10.64 19.93 10.01
N PHE A 284 9.87 19.77 8.92
CA PHE A 284 10.42 19.23 7.68
C PHE A 284 11.44 20.18 7.03
N ARG A 285 11.19 21.49 7.03
CA ARG A 285 12.14 22.49 6.50
C ARG A 285 13.48 22.44 7.24
N ALA A 286 13.47 22.23 8.56
CA ALA A 286 14.68 22.10 9.35
C ALA A 286 15.54 20.87 8.98
N LEU A 287 14.96 19.88 8.28
CA LEU A 287 15.66 18.68 7.81
C LEU A 287 16.08 18.76 6.34
N ALA A 288 15.77 19.86 5.64
CA ALA A 288 16.22 20.08 4.28
C ALA A 288 17.76 20.05 4.21
N PRO A 289 18.36 19.48 3.15
CA PRO A 289 19.80 19.65 2.92
C PRO A 289 20.09 21.14 2.69
N GLY A 290 21.06 21.69 3.44
CA GLY A 290 21.54 23.06 3.27
C GLY A 290 22.33 23.27 1.97
#